data_AF-A0A920NSR3-F1
#
_entry.id   AF-A0A920NSR3-F1
#
_cell.length_a   1.000
_cell.length_b   1.000
_cell.length_c   1.000
_cell.angle_alpha   90.00
_cell.angle_beta   90.00
_cell.angle_gamma   90.00
#
_symmetry.space_group_name_H-M   'P 1'
#
loop_
_entity.id
_entity.type
_entity.pdbx_description
1 polymer ?
#
loop_
_entity_poly.entity_id
_entity_poly.type
_entity_poly.pdbx_seq_one_letter_code
_entity_poly.pdbx_strand_id
1 'polypeptide(L)'
;MRYLSTNQQSIAVGFREALFHGLAPDRGLYFPESIPEFDHAFYQKEMTYCELAAEMIHPFVSENISSAELMDICNAAFTFDIPVVCLIKIFMYWSYFMDQPWLSKISLPDSWPTVWNIYY
;
A
#
# COMPACT_ATOMS: atom_id res chain seq x y z
N MET A 1 0.99 16.09 15.67
CA MET A 1 0.63 16.35 14.27
C MET A 1 -0.87 16.59 14.18
N ARG A 2 -1.30 17.56 13.36
CA ARG A 2 -2.70 17.87 13.08
C ARG A 2 -3.14 17.33 11.73
N TYR A 3 -4.45 17.12 11.59
CA TYR A 3 -5.10 16.63 10.38
C TYR A 3 -6.09 17.69 9.86
N LEU A 4 -5.91 18.06 8.60
CA LEU A 4 -6.67 19.06 7.86
C LEU A 4 -7.70 18.38 6.95
N SER A 5 -8.81 19.05 6.67
CA SER A 5 -9.70 18.59 5.59
C SER A 5 -9.13 18.99 4.23
N THR A 6 -9.26 18.11 3.24
CA THR A 6 -8.96 18.41 1.83
C THR A 6 -9.75 19.60 1.28
N ASN A 7 -10.95 19.87 1.82
CA ASN A 7 -11.76 21.02 1.42
C ASN A 7 -11.36 22.30 2.17
N GLN A 8 -10.53 22.19 3.21
CA GLN A 8 -10.03 23.29 4.05
C GLN A 8 -11.14 24.14 4.68
N GLN A 9 -12.34 23.59 4.84
CA GLN A 9 -13.49 24.28 5.43
C GLN A 9 -13.78 23.82 6.86
N SER A 10 -13.00 22.87 7.39
CA SER A 10 -13.11 22.39 8.76
C SER A 10 -11.89 22.72 9.61
N ILE A 11 -12.09 22.75 10.93
CA ILE A 11 -11.01 22.95 11.91
C ILE A 11 -10.04 21.76 11.86
N ALA A 12 -8.75 22.04 12.03
CA ALA A 12 -7.71 21.03 12.16
C ALA A 12 -7.87 20.23 13.46
N VAL A 13 -7.83 18.91 13.36
CA VAL A 13 -8.05 17.99 14.50
C VAL A 13 -6.83 17.11 14.77
N GLY A 14 -6.81 16.39 15.90
CA GLY A 14 -5.78 15.38 16.16
C GLY A 14 -6.06 14.06 15.45
N PHE A 15 -5.11 13.11 15.52
CA PHE A 15 -5.27 11.78 14.92
C PHE A 15 -6.50 11.05 15.46
N ARG A 16 -6.72 11.10 16.80
CA ARG A 16 -7.86 10.44 17.43
C ARG A 16 -9.20 10.93 16.87
N GLU A 17 -9.41 12.23 16.78
CA GLU A 17 -10.65 12.77 16.21
C GLU A 17 -10.80 12.42 14.73
N ALA A 18 -9.72 12.54 13.95
CA ALA A 18 -9.73 12.18 12.53
C ALA A 18 -10.11 10.71 12.31
N LEU A 19 -9.56 9.80 13.12
CA LEU A 19 -9.83 8.37 13.07
C LEU A 19 -11.29 8.04 13.37
N PHE A 20 -11.88 8.63 14.42
CA PHE A 20 -13.27 8.32 14.82
C PHE A 20 -14.32 9.01 13.95
N HIS A 21 -14.02 10.20 13.39
CA HIS A 21 -14.92 10.86 12.47
C HIS A 21 -14.91 10.22 11.07
N GLY A 22 -13.76 9.70 10.62
CA GLY A 22 -13.56 9.14 9.29
C GLY A 22 -13.59 10.19 8.18
N LEU A 23 -14.74 10.85 8.00
CA LEU A 23 -14.93 12.00 7.10
C LEU A 23 -14.91 13.31 7.88
N ALA A 24 -14.33 14.35 7.29
CA ALA A 24 -14.39 15.69 7.85
C ALA A 24 -15.83 16.25 7.76
N PRO A 25 -16.22 17.19 8.65
CA PRO A 25 -17.57 17.78 8.65
C PRO A 25 -17.98 18.43 7.33
N ASP A 26 -17.01 18.91 6.56
CA ASP A 26 -17.17 19.52 5.25
C ASP A 26 -17.18 18.50 4.09
N ARG A 27 -17.32 17.20 4.40
CA ARG A 27 -17.27 16.07 3.47
C ARG A 27 -15.92 15.89 2.76
N GLY A 28 -14.88 16.55 3.23
CA GLY A 28 -13.51 16.28 2.80
C GLY A 28 -12.91 15.06 3.50
N LEU A 29 -11.71 14.68 3.07
CA LEU A 29 -10.89 13.66 3.74
C LEU A 29 -9.92 14.33 4.71
N TYR A 30 -9.61 13.65 5.81
CA TYR A 30 -8.53 14.08 6.69
C TYR A 30 -7.16 13.76 6.08
N PHE A 31 -6.27 14.75 6.08
CA PHE A 31 -4.90 14.63 5.59
C PHE A 31 -3.95 15.29 6.60
N PRO A 32 -2.77 14.71 6.89
CA PRO A 32 -1.84 15.28 7.85
C PRO A 32 -1.31 16.64 7.38
N GLU A 33 -1.03 17.55 8.31
CA GLU A 33 -0.52 18.89 8.01
C GLU A 33 0.86 18.88 7.32
N SER A 34 1.62 17.80 7.50
CA SER A 34 2.91 17.57 6.86
C SER A 34 3.13 16.08 6.61
N ILE A 35 3.95 15.76 5.61
CA ILE A 35 4.41 14.40 5.34
C ILE A 35 5.80 14.24 5.94
N PRO A 36 6.00 13.35 6.92
CA PRO A 36 7.32 13.04 7.48
C PRO A 36 8.28 12.55 6.39
N GLU A 37 9.50 13.07 6.41
CA GLU A 37 10.57 12.61 5.54
C GLU A 37 11.49 11.66 6.31
N PHE A 38 11.91 10.59 5.65
CA PHE A 38 12.87 9.63 6.17
C PHE A 38 14.18 9.73 5.40
N ASP A 39 15.30 9.61 6.09
CA ASP A 39 16.62 9.70 5.49
C ASP A 39 17.03 8.42 4.73
N HIS A 40 18.12 8.48 3.98
CA HIS A 40 18.60 7.31 3.25
C HIS A 40 19.03 6.16 4.17
N ALA A 41 19.47 6.47 5.39
CA ALA A 41 19.87 5.47 6.37
C ALA A 41 18.68 4.63 6.83
N PHE A 42 17.50 5.22 6.95
CA PHE A 42 16.25 4.52 7.28
C PHE A 42 15.97 3.36 6.32
N TYR A 43 16.05 3.60 5.02
CA TYR A 43 15.77 2.59 3.99
C TYR A 43 16.81 1.47 3.89
N GLN A 44 17.97 1.65 4.52
CA GLN A 44 19.04 0.64 4.57
C GLN A 44 18.98 -0.27 5.80
N LYS A 45 18.12 0.04 6.78
CA LYS A 45 17.97 -0.77 7.98
C LYS A 45 17.33 -2.11 7.63
N GLU A 46 17.90 -3.20 8.14
CA GLU A 46 17.22 -4.50 8.14
C GLU A 46 16.15 -4.49 9.24
N MET A 47 14.89 -4.50 8.83
CA MET A 47 13.73 -4.51 9.71
C MET A 47 12.74 -5.56 9.20
N THR A 48 12.05 -6.21 10.12
CA THR A 48 10.84 -6.98 9.79
C THR A 48 9.77 -6.05 9.22
N TYR A 49 8.78 -6.63 8.52
CA TYR A 49 7.68 -5.84 7.98
C TYR A 49 6.92 -5.06 9.06
N CYS A 50 6.70 -5.68 10.23
CA CYS A 50 6.03 -5.04 11.36
C CYS A 50 6.83 -3.86 11.92
N GLU A 51 8.15 -4.01 12.08
CA GLU A 51 9.03 -2.93 12.54
C GLU A 51 9.05 -1.77 11.56
N LEU A 52 9.18 -2.06 10.26
CA LEU A 52 9.13 -1.05 9.21
C LEU A 52 7.79 -0.30 9.22
N ALA A 53 6.67 -1.02 9.30
CA ALA A 53 5.35 -0.42 9.34
C ALA A 53 5.16 0.46 10.59
N ALA A 54 5.57 -0.02 11.76
CA ALA A 54 5.47 0.74 13.00
C ALA A 54 6.30 2.03 12.93
N GLU A 55 7.55 1.96 12.48
CA GLU A 55 8.42 3.13 12.31
C GLU A 55 7.85 4.13 11.30
N MET A 56 7.30 3.67 10.17
CA MET A 56 6.70 4.55 9.16
C MET A 56 5.41 5.21 9.63
N ILE A 57 4.59 4.51 10.42
CA ILE A 57 3.31 5.02 10.94
C ILE A 57 3.51 5.94 12.15
N HIS A 58 4.53 5.69 12.98
CA HIS A 58 4.73 6.37 14.25
C HIS A 58 4.67 7.90 14.19
N PRO A 59 5.30 8.60 13.23
CA PRO A 59 5.23 10.07 13.16
C PRO A 59 3.81 10.63 13.01
N PHE A 60 2.88 9.84 12.45
CA PHE A 60 1.49 10.24 12.22
C PHE A 60 0.61 10.10 13.48
N VAL A 61 1.02 9.25 14.42
CA VAL A 61 0.19 8.83 15.58
C VAL A 61 0.89 9.01 16.94
N SER A 62 2.13 9.49 16.96
CA SER A 62 3.02 9.54 18.13
C SER A 62 2.46 10.28 19.36
N GLU A 63 1.54 11.23 19.16
CA GLU A 63 0.87 11.94 20.26
C GLU A 63 -0.21 11.09 20.96
N ASN A 64 -0.66 10.00 20.34
CA ASN A 64 -1.79 9.20 20.81
C ASN A 64 -1.44 7.73 21.06
N ILE A 65 -0.41 7.19 20.41
CA ILE A 65 -0.01 5.79 20.48
C ILE A 65 1.50 5.73 20.68
N SER A 66 1.95 5.02 21.72
CA SER A 66 3.38 4.80 21.93
C SER A 66 3.97 3.85 20.89
N SER A 67 5.29 3.92 20.67
CA SER A 67 5.99 3.01 19.76
C SER A 67 5.78 1.52 20.12
N ALA A 68 5.74 1.17 21.41
CA ALA A 68 5.48 -0.19 21.86
C ALA A 68 4.06 -0.66 21.52
N GLU A 69 3.05 0.15 21.82
CA GLU A 69 1.65 -0.16 21.47
C GLU A 69 1.46 -0.27 19.96
N LEU A 70 2.12 0.59 19.19
CA LEU A 70 2.04 0.56 17.73
C LEU A 70 2.67 -0.71 17.17
N MET A 71 3.77 -1.18 17.75
CA MET A 71 4.40 -2.45 17.37
C MET A 71 3.47 -3.64 17.65
N ASP A 72 2.79 -3.65 18.79
CA ASP A 72 1.79 -4.67 19.12
C ASP A 72 0.63 -4.67 18.12
N ILE A 73 0.13 -3.49 17.73
CA ILE A 73 -0.90 -3.33 16.70
C ILE A 73 -0.41 -3.87 15.35
N CYS A 74 0.80 -3.54 14.93
CA CYS A 74 1.37 -4.01 13.67
C CYS A 74 1.53 -5.54 13.67
N ASN A 75 2.02 -6.13 14.76
CA ASN A 75 2.13 -7.59 14.90
C ASN A 75 0.76 -8.29 14.84
N ALA A 76 -0.28 -7.68 15.41
CA ALA A 76 -1.64 -8.22 15.35
C ALA A 76 -2.30 -8.04 13.98
N ALA A 77 -1.95 -7.00 13.22
CA ALA A 77 -2.52 -6.70 11.91
C ALA A 77 -1.85 -7.48 10.77
N PHE A 78 -0.54 -7.65 10.83
CA PHE A 78 0.28 -8.24 9.76
C PHE A 78 0.68 -9.68 10.06
N THR A 79 -0.30 -10.55 10.27
CA THR A 79 -0.10 -11.97 10.57
C THR A 79 0.05 -12.85 9.31
N PHE A 80 0.42 -12.25 8.18
CA PHE A 80 0.49 -12.93 6.88
C PHE A 80 1.77 -12.55 6.12
N ASP A 81 2.24 -13.48 5.29
CA ASP A 81 3.43 -13.26 4.48
C ASP A 81 3.15 -12.31 3.30
N ILE A 82 4.14 -11.46 2.99
CA ILE A 82 4.08 -10.50 1.88
C ILE A 82 5.22 -10.85 0.89
N PRO A 83 5.07 -11.94 0.11
CA PRO A 83 6.13 -12.37 -0.79
C PRO A 83 6.26 -11.43 -1.99
N VAL A 84 7.48 -10.97 -2.26
CA VAL A 84 7.79 -10.23 -3.49
C VAL A 84 8.01 -11.23 -4.62
N VAL A 85 7.07 -11.31 -5.56
CA VAL A 85 7.13 -12.23 -6.70
C VAL A 85 7.57 -11.48 -7.96
N CYS A 86 8.67 -11.92 -8.56
CA CYS A 86 9.15 -11.37 -9.83
C CYS A 86 8.36 -11.95 -11.02
N LEU A 87 7.59 -11.11 -11.70
CA LEU A 87 6.71 -11.51 -12.81
C LEU A 87 7.43 -11.68 -14.16
N ILE A 88 8.66 -11.17 -14.31
CA ILE A 88 9.38 -11.18 -15.60
C ILE A 88 9.66 -12.62 -16.09
N LYS A 89 9.86 -13.57 -15.18
CA LYS A 89 9.98 -14.99 -15.56
C LYS A 89 8.70 -15.52 -16.20
N ILE A 90 7.52 -15.14 -15.69
CA ILE A 90 6.23 -15.62 -16.19
C ILE A 90 6.00 -15.13 -17.62
N PHE A 91 6.27 -13.85 -17.91
CA PHE A 91 6.15 -13.30 -19.26
C PHE A 91 7.13 -13.95 -20.25
N MET A 92 8.37 -14.23 -19.84
CA MET A 92 9.34 -14.90 -20.72
C MET A 92 8.90 -16.33 -21.04
N TYR A 93 8.47 -17.12 -20.04
CA TYR A 93 7.94 -18.47 -20.29
C TYR A 93 6.68 -18.46 -21.17
N TRP A 94 5.82 -17.46 -21.03
CA TRP A 94 4.63 -17.30 -21.87
C TRP A 94 4.96 -16.88 -23.30
N SER A 95 5.92 -15.99 -23.51
CA SER A 95 6.41 -15.66 -24.86
C SER A 95 6.99 -16.90 -25.56
N TYR A 96 7.86 -17.65 -24.86
CA TYR A 96 8.41 -18.91 -25.39
C TYR A 96 7.35 -19.98 -25.65
N PHE A 97 6.30 -20.03 -24.82
CA PHE A 97 5.15 -20.91 -25.03
C PHE A 97 4.36 -20.47 -26.28
N MET A 98 4.08 -19.17 -26.44
CA MET A 98 3.32 -18.59 -27.55
C MET A 98 4.00 -18.72 -28.91
N ASP A 99 5.33 -18.80 -28.95
CA ASP A 99 6.11 -18.98 -30.18
C ASP A 99 6.18 -20.44 -30.66
N GLN A 100 5.43 -21.37 -30.05
CA GLN A 100 5.49 -22.78 -30.44
C GLN A 100 4.60 -23.10 -31.67
N PRO A 101 5.11 -23.84 -32.68
CA PRO A 101 4.39 -24.10 -33.93
C PRO A 101 3.04 -24.83 -33.78
N TRP A 102 2.86 -25.58 -32.69
CA TRP A 102 1.66 -26.39 -32.43
C TRP A 102 0.49 -25.58 -31.85
N LEU A 103 0.71 -24.36 -31.35
CA LEU A 103 -0.36 -23.53 -30.80
C LEU A 103 -1.42 -23.15 -31.83
N SER A 104 -1.03 -23.03 -33.10
CA SER A 104 -1.95 -22.84 -34.23
C SER A 104 -2.99 -23.95 -34.40
N LYS A 105 -2.79 -25.10 -33.73
CA LYS A 105 -3.67 -26.29 -33.80
C LYS A 105 -4.60 -26.42 -32.61
N ILE A 106 -4.53 -25.51 -31.64
CA ILE A 106 -5.38 -25.52 -30.45
C ILE A 106 -6.38 -24.39 -30.56
N SER A 107 -7.65 -24.76 -30.71
CA SER A 107 -8.78 -23.85 -30.54
C SER A 107 -8.93 -23.52 -29.05
N LEU A 108 -8.57 -22.31 -28.66
CA LEU A 108 -8.88 -21.81 -27.32
C LEU A 108 -10.39 -21.54 -27.19
N PRO A 109 -11.02 -21.80 -26.02
CA PRO A 109 -12.43 -21.49 -25.82
C PRO A 109 -12.69 -19.98 -25.85
N ASP A 110 -13.78 -19.56 -26.50
CA ASP A 110 -14.19 -18.14 -26.64
C ASP A 110 -14.41 -17.39 -25.31
N SER A 111 -14.39 -18.09 -24.16
CA SER A 111 -14.61 -17.54 -22.83
C SER A 111 -13.37 -16.93 -22.17
N TRP A 112 -12.22 -16.93 -22.83
CA TRP A 112 -11.00 -16.31 -22.30
C TRP A 112 -11.02 -14.81 -22.58
N PRO A 113 -10.86 -13.94 -21.57
CA PRO A 113 -10.98 -12.51 -21.77
C PRO A 113 -9.89 -12.02 -22.72
N THR A 114 -10.30 -11.32 -23.77
CA THR A 114 -9.48 -10.58 -24.73
C THR A 114 -8.84 -9.37 -24.03
N VAL A 115 -7.94 -9.60 -23.08
CA VAL A 115 -7.18 -8.52 -22.40
C VAL A 115 -5.99 -8.01 -23.24
N TRP A 116 -5.83 -8.52 -24.46
CA TRP A 116 -4.64 -8.36 -25.29
C TRP A 116 -4.71 -7.19 -26.31
N ASN A 117 -5.45 -6.13 -26.00
CA ASN A 117 -5.54 -4.95 -26.88
C ASN A 117 -5.05 -3.67 -26.20
N ILE A 118 -4.13 -3.80 -25.25
CA ILE A 118 -3.39 -2.66 -24.70
C ILE A 118 -1.92 -2.94 -25.02
N TYR A 119 -1.27 -1.96 -25.65
CA TYR A 119 0.13 -1.96 -26.11
C TYR A 119 0.37 -2.54 -27.52
N TYR A 120 -0.17 -1.85 -28.52
CA TYR A 120 0.67 -1.35 -29.62
C TYR A 120 0.89 0.14 -29.41
#